data_AF-A0A5C7A0M9-F1
#
_entry.id   AF-A0A5C7A0M9-F1
#
_cell.length_a   1.000
_cell.length_b   1.000
_cell.length_c   1.000
_cell.angle_alpha   90.00
_cell.angle_beta   90.00
_cell.angle_gamma   90.00
#
_symmetry.space_group_name_H-M   'P 1'
#
loop_
_entity.id
_entity.type
_entity.pdbx_description
1 polymer ?
#
loop_
_entity_poly.entity_id
_entity_poly.type
_entity_poly.pdbx_seq_one_letter_code
_entity_poly.pdbx_strand_id
1 'polypeptide(L)'
;MMKTSFTTAKILPAMLTLILGSTLVLSGCQTAKGVIGKRDNGSLDYQNSKKIAPLQLPVAQNTASFVPLYPTPNVGANTLILQNDAGKQYQLPKPERAVAITAAPSK
;
A
#
# COMPACT_ATOMS: atom_id res chain seq x y z
N MET A 1 26.90 -53.76 -24.74
CA MET A 1 26.32 -53.69 -23.38
C MET A 1 26.80 -52.41 -22.73
N MET A 2 25.92 -51.43 -22.50
CA MET A 2 26.27 -50.16 -21.85
C MET A 2 25.57 -50.11 -20.50
N LYS A 3 26.34 -50.21 -19.41
CA LYS A 3 25.82 -50.12 -18.04
C LYS A 3 25.77 -48.64 -17.66
N THR A 4 24.59 -48.04 -17.67
CA THR A 4 24.35 -46.71 -17.10
C THR A 4 24.19 -46.85 -15.59
N SER A 5 25.26 -46.59 -14.84
CA SER A 5 25.22 -46.46 -13.40
C SER A 5 24.69 -45.07 -13.03
N PHE A 6 23.45 -44.99 -12.56
CA PHE A 6 22.91 -43.75 -11.99
C PHE A 6 23.34 -43.62 -10.53
N THR A 7 24.12 -42.58 -10.23
CA THR A 7 24.61 -42.27 -8.88
C THR A 7 23.49 -41.59 -8.07
N THR A 8 22.57 -42.39 -7.53
CA THR A 8 21.33 -41.96 -6.84
C THR A 8 21.57 -41.13 -5.55
N ALA A 9 22.74 -41.18 -4.93
CA ALA A 9 22.98 -40.62 -3.60
C ALA A 9 23.08 -39.08 -3.52
N LYS A 10 23.37 -38.38 -4.63
CA LYS A 10 23.48 -36.90 -4.66
C LYS A 10 22.29 -36.19 -5.29
N ILE A 11 21.40 -36.93 -5.94
CA ILE A 11 20.30 -36.37 -6.75
C ILE A 11 19.05 -36.14 -5.89
N LEU A 12 18.80 -37.00 -4.89
CA LEU A 12 17.67 -36.90 -3.97
C LEU A 12 17.60 -35.58 -3.16
N PRO A 13 18.67 -35.10 -2.51
CA PRO A 13 18.60 -33.83 -1.77
C PRO A 13 18.45 -32.63 -2.72
N ALA A 14 19.05 -32.67 -3.90
CA ALA A 14 18.94 -31.61 -4.91
C ALA A 14 17.53 -31.52 -5.53
N MET A 15 16.86 -32.66 -5.74
CA MET A 15 15.46 -32.68 -6.18
C MET A 15 14.51 -32.21 -5.07
N LEU A 16 14.75 -32.61 -3.82
CA LEU A 16 13.94 -32.19 -2.69
C LEU A 16 14.03 -30.67 -2.47
N THR A 17 15.23 -30.07 -2.57
CA THR A 17 15.41 -28.62 -2.46
C THR A 17 14.77 -27.87 -3.63
N LEU A 18 14.81 -28.42 -4.85
CA LEU A 18 14.13 -27.84 -6.01
C LEU A 18 12.60 -27.86 -5.84
N ILE A 19 12.03 -28.96 -5.36
CA ILE A 19 10.59 -29.11 -5.13
C ILE A 19 10.13 -28.20 -3.99
N LEU A 20 10.88 -28.15 -2.88
CA LEU A 20 10.54 -27.29 -1.74
C LEU A 20 10.72 -25.80 -2.09
N GLY A 21 11.75 -25.45 -2.87
CA GLY A 21 11.94 -24.08 -3.35
C GLY A 21 10.86 -23.63 -4.34
N SER A 22 10.37 -24.53 -5.19
CA SER A 22 9.31 -24.20 -6.16
C SER A 22 7.94 -24.02 -5.51
N THR A 23 7.61 -24.71 -4.41
CA THR A 23 6.35 -24.46 -3.69
C THR A 23 6.31 -23.08 -3.01
N LEU A 24 7.44 -22.52 -2.57
CA LEU A 24 7.50 -21.12 -2.10
C LEU A 24 7.20 -20.10 -3.21
N VAL A 25 7.62 -20.38 -4.45
CA VAL A 25 7.37 -19.49 -5.60
C VAL A 25 5.94 -19.64 -6.12
N LEU A 26 5.38 -20.86 -6.12
CA LEU A 26 4.00 -21.12 -6.57
C LEU A 26 2.90 -20.83 -5.51
N SER A 27 3.21 -20.82 -4.21
CA SER A 27 2.26 -20.57 -3.12
C SER A 27 1.85 -19.10 -2.92
N GLY A 28 2.22 -18.23 -3.85
CA GLY A 28 1.24 -17.29 -4.37
C GLY A 28 1.59 -15.81 -4.29
N CYS A 29 1.17 -15.11 -5.34
CA CYS A 29 1.09 -13.65 -5.40
C CYS A 29 0.36 -13.03 -4.19
N GLN A 30 -0.49 -13.79 -3.49
CA GLN A 30 -1.24 -13.32 -2.32
C GLN A 30 -0.34 -13.10 -1.09
N THR A 31 0.63 -13.98 -0.85
CA THR A 31 1.57 -13.85 0.29
C THR A 31 2.59 -12.74 0.01
N ALA A 32 3.05 -12.63 -1.24
CA ALA A 32 3.92 -11.54 -1.66
C ALA A 32 3.21 -10.17 -1.57
N LYS A 33 1.89 -10.08 -1.81
CA LYS A 33 1.13 -8.81 -1.77
C LYS A 33 1.30 -8.03 -0.46
N GLY A 34 1.44 -8.71 0.67
CA GLY A 34 1.70 -8.07 1.97
C GLY A 34 3.11 -7.52 2.14
N VAL A 35 4.06 -7.92 1.29
CA VAL A 35 5.48 -7.53 1.34
C VAL A 35 5.84 -6.59 0.19
N ILE A 36 5.51 -6.95 -1.06
CA ILE A 36 5.77 -6.13 -2.27
C ILE A 36 4.65 -5.13 -2.59
N GLY A 37 3.46 -5.32 -2.02
CA GLY A 37 2.29 -4.48 -2.31
C GLY A 37 2.04 -3.39 -1.27
N LYS A 38 2.93 -3.24 -0.27
CA LYS A 38 2.83 -2.12 0.68
C LYS A 38 3.09 -0.82 -0.06
N ARG A 39 2.13 0.09 0.02
CA ARG A 39 2.22 1.43 -0.58
C ARG A 39 2.80 2.36 0.45
N ASP A 40 4.13 2.34 0.57
CA ASP A 40 4.86 3.30 1.41
C ASP A 40 5.16 4.63 0.68
N ASN A 41 4.81 4.74 -0.60
CA ASN A 41 5.02 5.94 -1.42
C ASN A 41 4.06 7.12 -1.13
N GLY A 42 3.38 7.11 0.02
CA GLY A 42 2.51 8.20 0.47
C GLY A 42 3.10 8.82 1.73
N SER A 43 4.08 9.72 1.63
CA SER A 43 4.64 10.31 2.85
C SER A 43 3.58 11.08 3.65
N LEU A 44 3.63 10.94 4.98
CA LEU A 44 2.76 11.64 5.91
C LEU A 44 3.36 12.96 6.40
N ASP A 45 4.43 13.44 5.78
CA ASP A 45 5.16 14.65 6.18
C ASP A 45 4.29 15.90 6.23
N TYR A 46 3.23 15.97 5.40
CA TYR A 46 2.28 17.07 5.41
C TYR A 46 1.59 17.27 6.77
N GLN A 47 1.48 16.22 7.61
CA GLN A 47 0.93 16.34 8.96
C GLN A 47 1.81 17.18 9.89
N ASN A 48 3.12 17.21 9.63
CA ASN A 48 4.09 18.02 10.38
C ASN A 48 4.26 19.42 9.79
N SER A 49 3.54 19.74 8.71
CA SER A 49 3.60 21.07 8.11
C SER A 49 3.09 22.12 9.10
N LYS A 50 3.76 23.26 9.15
CA LYS A 50 3.40 24.36 10.05
C LYS A 50 2.61 25.41 9.29
N LYS A 51 1.56 25.91 9.92
CA LYS A 51 0.84 27.09 9.42
C LYS A 51 1.80 28.29 9.47
N ILE A 52 2.00 28.92 8.32
CA ILE A 52 2.80 30.14 8.23
C ILE A 52 1.96 31.30 8.78
N ALA A 53 2.57 32.10 9.65
CA ALA A 53 1.92 33.29 10.19
C ALA A 53 1.62 34.30 9.07
N PRO A 54 0.54 35.09 9.17
CA PRO A 54 0.28 36.17 8.23
C PRO A 54 1.48 37.13 8.12
N LEU A 55 1.68 37.70 6.93
CA LEU A 55 2.73 38.70 6.70
C LEU A 55 2.47 39.93 7.58
N GLN A 56 3.49 40.36 8.31
CA GLN A 56 3.43 41.60 9.09
C GLN A 56 3.66 42.80 8.17
N LEU A 57 2.75 43.76 8.24
CA LEU A 57 2.84 44.98 7.44
C LEU A 57 3.53 46.10 8.25
N PRO A 58 4.40 46.91 7.64
CA PRO A 58 4.96 48.10 8.27
C PRO A 58 3.89 49.07 8.76
N VAL A 59 4.18 49.71 9.89
CA VAL A 59 3.27 50.71 10.48
C VAL A 59 3.08 51.87 9.49
N ALA A 60 1.83 52.32 9.33
CA ALA A 60 1.41 53.41 8.44
C ALA A 60 1.48 53.12 6.91
N GLN A 61 1.62 51.86 6.50
CA GLN A 61 1.58 51.51 5.07
C GLN A 61 0.14 51.20 4.61
N ASN A 62 -0.37 51.99 3.67
CA ASN A 62 -1.62 51.68 2.98
C ASN A 62 -1.41 50.46 2.08
N THR A 63 -2.14 49.37 2.35
CA THR A 63 -2.09 48.14 1.57
C THR A 63 -3.46 47.80 1.03
N ALA A 64 -3.48 47.10 -0.12
CA ALA A 64 -4.71 46.57 -0.67
C ALA A 64 -5.26 45.45 0.25
N SER A 65 -6.58 45.28 0.23
CA SER A 65 -7.24 44.22 1.00
C SER A 65 -6.69 42.84 0.64
N PHE A 66 -6.25 42.08 1.64
CA PHE A 66 -5.78 40.71 1.44
C PHE A 66 -6.96 39.75 1.41
N VAL A 67 -7.27 39.24 0.22
CA VAL A 67 -8.24 38.15 0.03
C VAL A 67 -7.47 36.90 -0.37
N PRO A 68 -7.42 35.86 0.47
CA PRO A 68 -6.72 34.63 0.12
C PRO A 68 -7.45 33.94 -1.04
N LEU A 69 -6.70 33.53 -2.07
CA LEU A 69 -7.24 32.72 -3.17
C LEU A 69 -7.78 31.36 -2.68
N TYR A 70 -7.15 30.82 -1.63
CA TYR A 70 -7.52 29.55 -1.01
C TYR A 70 -7.64 29.73 0.50
N PRO A 71 -8.83 30.09 1.03
CA PRO A 71 -9.03 30.22 2.46
C PRO A 71 -8.87 28.85 3.12
N THR A 72 -7.95 28.76 4.08
CA THR A 72 -7.74 27.54 4.86
C THR A 72 -8.57 27.63 6.15
N PRO A 73 -9.56 26.75 6.36
CA PRO A 73 -10.36 26.76 7.58
C PRO A 73 -9.49 26.43 8.79
N ASN A 74 -9.86 26.96 9.95
CA ASN A 74 -9.21 26.61 11.21
C ASN A 74 -9.74 25.25 11.69
N VAL A 75 -9.25 24.19 11.09
CA VAL A 75 -9.46 22.82 11.54
C VAL A 75 -8.38 22.49 12.57
N GLY A 76 -8.80 21.99 13.74
CA GLY A 76 -7.90 21.62 14.83
C GLY A 76 -7.00 20.43 14.48
N ALA A 77 -6.48 19.74 15.50
CA ALA A 77 -5.63 18.57 15.30
C ALA A 77 -6.37 17.47 14.50
N ASN A 78 -5.66 16.81 13.59
CA ASN A 78 -6.19 15.70 12.78
C ASN A 78 -6.50 14.50 13.69
N THR A 79 -7.72 13.96 13.59
CA THR A 79 -8.16 12.78 14.36
C THR A 79 -8.15 11.49 13.54
N LEU A 80 -7.76 11.54 12.27
CA LEU A 80 -7.80 10.40 11.35
C LEU A 80 -6.59 9.48 11.55
N ILE A 81 -6.84 8.17 11.45
CA ILE A 81 -5.78 7.15 11.42
C ILE A 81 -5.32 7.00 9.97
N LEU A 82 -4.12 7.52 9.67
CA LEU A 82 -3.57 7.61 8.31
C LEU A 82 -2.57 6.50 7.97
N GLN A 83 -2.41 5.52 8.87
CA GLN A 83 -1.57 4.35 8.69
C GLN A 83 -2.44 3.09 8.75
N ASN A 84 -2.27 2.17 7.80
CA ASN A 84 -2.92 0.87 7.79
C ASN A 84 -1.88 -0.25 7.59
N ASP A 85 -2.34 -1.51 7.55
CA ASP A 85 -1.47 -2.68 7.34
C ASP A 85 -0.68 -2.65 6.02
N ALA A 86 -1.22 -1.93 5.03
CA ALA A 86 -0.64 -1.76 3.70
C ALA A 86 0.30 -0.54 3.60
N GLY A 87 0.53 0.21 4.67
CA GLY A 87 1.46 1.35 4.70
C GLY A 87 0.79 2.68 5.06
N LYS A 88 1.33 3.75 4.48
CA LYS A 88 1.00 5.15 4.82
C LYS A 88 -0.30 5.62 4.14
N GLN A 89 -1.40 4.92 4.39
CA GLN A 89 -2.70 5.23 3.80
C GLN A 89 -3.85 5.03 4.81
N TYR A 90 -4.93 5.78 4.64
CA TYR A 90 -6.19 5.55 5.36
C TYR A 90 -6.74 4.13 5.08
N GLN A 91 -7.39 3.53 6.08
CA GLN A 91 -8.01 2.21 5.94
C GLN A 91 -9.24 2.30 5.03
N LEU A 92 -9.13 1.79 3.81
CA LEU A 92 -10.28 1.70 2.91
C LEU A 92 -11.25 0.62 3.41
N PRO A 93 -12.57 0.85 3.32
CA PRO A 93 -13.57 -0.19 3.53
C PRO A 93 -13.30 -1.38 2.60
N LYS A 94 -13.63 -2.59 3.07
CA LYS A 94 -13.54 -3.77 2.21
C LYS A 94 -14.55 -3.62 1.05
N PRO A 95 -14.17 -3.94 -0.19
CA PRO A 95 -15.12 -3.95 -1.30
C PRO A 95 -16.31 -4.86 -0.96
N GLU A 96 -17.52 -4.39 -1.23
CA GLU A 96 -18.69 -5.26 -1.14
C GLU A 96 -18.56 -6.36 -2.20
N ARG A 97 -18.72 -7.61 -1.78
CA ARG A 97 -18.64 -8.74 -2.71
C ARG A 97 -19.86 -8.66 -3.62
N ALA A 98 -19.65 -8.57 -4.93
CA ALA A 98 -20.72 -8.69 -5.91
C ALA A 98 -21.47 -10.01 -5.64
N VAL A 99 -22.77 -9.91 -5.32
CA VAL A 99 -23.64 -11.07 -5.17
C VAL A 99 -23.70 -11.74 -6.54
N ALA A 100 -23.33 -13.02 -6.62
CA ALA A 100 -23.44 -13.78 -7.85
C ALA A 100 -24.92 -13.82 -8.26
N ILE A 101 -25.24 -13.24 -9.42
CA ILE A 101 -26.56 -13.38 -10.04
C ILE A 101 -26.72 -14.87 -10.35
N THR A 102 -27.52 -15.56 -9.55
CA THR A 102 -27.81 -16.97 -9.77
C THR A 102 -28.72 -17.03 -10.99
N ALA A 103 -28.20 -17.49 -12.13
CA ALA A 103 -29.01 -17.67 -13.32
C ALA A 103 -30.12 -18.68 -13.01
N ALA A 104 -31.37 -18.27 -13.23
CA ALA A 104 -32.54 -19.11 -13.03
C ALA A 104 -32.45 -20.37 -13.94
N PRO A 105 -32.88 -21.55 -13.46
CA PRO A 105 -32.86 -22.76 -14.28
C PRO A 105 -33.82 -22.62 -15.47
N SER A 106 -33.31 -22.83 -16.68
CA SER A 106 -34.13 -22.91 -17.90
C SER A 106 -35.01 -24.15 -17.84
N LYS A 107 -36.31 -23.95 -18.10
CA LYS A 107 -37.34 -24.98 -18.20
C LYS A 107 -37.18 -25.81 -19.48
#